data_AF-A0AAD5YY03-F1
#
_entry.id   AF-A0AAD5YY03-F1
#
_cell.length_a   1.000
_cell.length_b   1.000
_cell.length_c   1.000
_cell.angle_alpha   90.00
_cell.angle_beta   90.00
_cell.angle_gamma   90.00
#
_symmetry.space_group_name_H-M   'P 1'
#
loop_
_entity.id
_entity.type
_entity.pdbx_description
1 polymer ?
#
loop_
_entity_poly.entity_id
_entity_poly.type
_entity_poly.pdbx_seq_one_letter_code
_entity_poly.pdbx_strand_id
1 'polypeptide(L)'
;MQSVSDAGHTGGTPRPEPPTDGGSVEGSPLWLQTDSYLRNQIGIPQGTRVDLWALPDPPAGQRPQHPLPILMKLAIHGSERGMLTLEGIYEAIQDRYEFYANTESFSWKTSVKHNLALNQIFRSNDGPTAGEEELWSLDISEGEGYKHKRARRPRPSAPQDPNTQSEVPEDT
;
A
#
# COMPACT_ATOMS: atom_id res chain seq x y z
N MET A 1 47.75 -4.40 -22.52
CA MET A 1 46.42 -4.68 -23.09
C MET A 1 45.43 -4.69 -21.95
N GLN A 2 44.41 -3.84 -22.06
CA GLN A 2 43.29 -3.71 -21.14
C GLN A 2 42.50 -5.02 -21.07
N SER A 3 42.08 -5.46 -19.89
CA SER A 3 40.84 -6.24 -19.72
C SER A 3 40.29 -5.95 -18.33
N VAL A 4 39.33 -5.04 -18.32
CA VAL A 4 38.28 -4.90 -17.32
C VAL A 4 37.11 -5.80 -17.75
N SER A 5 36.31 -6.27 -16.78
CA SER A 5 34.94 -6.85 -16.85
C SER A 5 34.84 -8.02 -15.85
N ASP A 6 33.82 -8.19 -15.03
CA ASP A 6 32.55 -7.48 -14.86
C ASP A 6 31.97 -7.83 -13.47
N ALA A 7 31.10 -6.96 -12.96
CA ALA A 7 30.49 -7.03 -11.64
C ALA A 7 29.30 -8.01 -11.59
N GLY A 8 29.21 -8.77 -10.50
CA GLY A 8 28.01 -9.54 -10.13
C GLY A 8 27.62 -9.24 -8.69
N HIS A 9 27.19 -7.99 -8.42
CA HIS A 9 26.56 -7.62 -7.16
C HIS A 9 25.06 -7.95 -7.26
N THR A 10 24.66 -9.11 -6.76
CA THR A 10 23.25 -9.39 -6.43
C THR A 10 23.19 -9.77 -4.96
N GLY A 11 23.40 -8.77 -4.09
CA GLY A 11 23.02 -8.85 -2.68
C GLY A 11 21.52 -8.59 -2.57
N GLY A 12 20.70 -9.56 -3.01
CA GLY A 12 19.26 -9.55 -2.72
C GLY A 12 19.04 -10.15 -1.35
N THR A 13 18.32 -9.45 -0.46
CA THR A 13 17.91 -9.99 0.85
C THR A 13 17.25 -11.36 0.63
N PRO A 14 17.71 -12.43 1.32
CA PRO A 14 17.16 -13.76 1.14
C PRO A 14 15.66 -13.73 1.43
N ARG A 15 14.88 -14.27 0.49
CA ARG A 15 13.43 -14.38 0.61
C ARG A 15 13.09 -15.23 1.86
N PRO A 16 12.22 -14.76 2.76
CA PRO A 16 11.77 -15.58 3.88
C PRO A 16 11.02 -16.81 3.34
N GLU A 17 11.49 -17.99 3.73
CA GLU A 17 10.84 -19.27 3.47
C GLU A 17 9.49 -19.32 4.22
N PRO A 18 8.40 -19.79 3.61
CA PRO A 18 7.13 -19.90 4.31
C PRO A 18 7.20 -21.01 5.37
N PRO A 19 6.63 -20.82 6.58
CA PRO A 19 6.56 -21.90 7.54
C PRO A 19 5.57 -22.98 7.11
N THR A 20 6.01 -24.23 7.28
CA THR A 20 5.36 -25.43 6.77
C THR A 20 4.24 -25.97 7.67
N ASP A 21 3.85 -25.28 8.74
CA ASP A 21 3.00 -25.87 9.80
C ASP A 21 1.62 -25.21 9.95
N GLY A 22 0.59 -25.95 9.55
CA GLY A 22 -0.67 -26.05 10.29
C GLY A 22 -1.57 -24.82 10.42
N GLY A 23 -1.97 -24.18 9.32
CA GLY A 23 -3.10 -23.23 9.36
C GLY A 23 -3.19 -22.22 8.22
N SER A 24 -2.74 -22.57 7.01
CA SER A 24 -2.72 -21.63 5.89
C SER A 24 -4.13 -21.15 5.53
N VAL A 25 -4.35 -19.82 5.63
CA VAL A 25 -5.55 -19.18 5.07
C VAL A 25 -5.55 -19.20 3.54
N GLU A 26 -4.38 -19.51 2.94
CA GLU A 26 -4.15 -19.68 1.50
C GLU A 26 -5.08 -20.79 0.95
N GLY A 27 -6.17 -20.38 0.28
CA GLY A 27 -7.18 -21.30 -0.26
C GLY A 27 -8.61 -21.04 0.24
N SER A 28 -8.78 -20.20 1.27
CA SER A 28 -10.12 -19.72 1.65
C SER A 28 -10.75 -18.91 0.50
N PRO A 29 -12.09 -18.94 0.31
CA PRO A 29 -12.73 -18.19 -0.77
C PRO A 29 -12.39 -16.69 -0.77
N LEU A 30 -12.38 -16.06 0.41
CA LEU A 30 -11.99 -14.66 0.58
C LEU A 30 -10.52 -14.41 0.23
N TRP A 31 -9.63 -15.35 0.57
CA TRP A 31 -8.21 -15.26 0.24
C TRP A 31 -8.00 -15.33 -1.27
N LEU A 32 -8.60 -16.31 -1.95
CA LEU A 32 -8.50 -16.45 -3.42
C LEU A 32 -9.07 -15.23 -4.16
N GLN A 33 -10.15 -14.65 -3.63
CA GLN A 33 -10.73 -13.43 -4.18
C GLN A 33 -9.77 -12.25 -4.03
N THR A 34 -9.12 -12.12 -2.86
CA THR A 34 -8.12 -11.08 -2.58
C THR A 34 -6.85 -11.29 -3.41
N ASP A 35 -6.37 -12.53 -3.55
CA ASP A 35 -5.22 -12.89 -4.39
C ASP A 35 -5.46 -12.48 -5.85
N SER A 36 -6.62 -12.86 -6.39
CA SER A 36 -7.02 -12.51 -7.76
C SER A 36 -7.15 -11.00 -7.94
N TYR A 37 -7.73 -10.31 -6.94
CA TYR A 37 -7.88 -8.87 -6.93
C TYR A 37 -6.53 -8.15 -7.01
N LEU A 38 -5.60 -8.50 -6.12
CA LEU A 38 -4.28 -7.92 -6.07
C LEU A 38 -3.48 -8.26 -7.34
N ARG A 39 -3.52 -9.51 -7.82
CA ARG A 39 -2.90 -9.91 -9.09
C ARG A 39 -3.29 -9.00 -10.25
N ASN A 40 -4.59 -8.76 -10.41
CA ASN A 40 -5.12 -7.91 -11.47
C ASN A 40 -4.71 -6.44 -11.27
N GLN A 41 -4.64 -5.96 -10.02
CA GLN A 41 -4.28 -4.57 -9.72
C GLN A 41 -2.82 -4.24 -10.05
N ILE A 42 -1.89 -5.16 -9.82
CA ILE A 42 -0.44 -4.93 -10.02
C ILE A 42 0.20 -5.76 -11.14
N GLY A 43 -0.58 -6.57 -11.85
CA GLY A 43 -0.11 -7.33 -13.01
C GLY A 43 0.80 -8.51 -12.67
N ILE A 44 0.61 -9.15 -11.51
CA ILE A 44 1.40 -10.33 -11.12
C ILE A 44 0.95 -11.55 -11.95
N PRO A 45 1.87 -12.30 -12.58
CA PRO A 45 1.56 -13.52 -13.33
C PRO A 45 0.96 -14.64 -12.46
N GLN A 46 0.22 -15.55 -13.11
CA GLN A 46 -0.26 -16.74 -12.43
C GLN A 46 0.90 -17.65 -12.00
N GLY A 47 0.83 -18.15 -10.76
CA GLY A 47 1.87 -18.99 -10.16
C GLY A 47 2.90 -18.22 -9.32
N THR A 48 2.96 -16.89 -9.43
CA THR A 48 3.79 -16.05 -8.56
C THR A 48 3.03 -15.70 -7.29
N ARG A 49 3.68 -15.80 -6.13
CA ARG A 49 3.08 -15.42 -4.84
C ARG A 49 2.74 -13.93 -4.85
N VAL A 50 1.61 -13.56 -4.27
CA VAL A 50 1.19 -12.16 -4.15
C VAL A 50 1.66 -11.62 -2.80
N ASP A 51 2.91 -11.15 -2.77
CA ASP A 51 3.57 -10.59 -1.59
C ASP A 51 4.50 -9.43 -1.99
N LEU A 52 5.25 -8.90 -1.02
CA LEU A 52 6.17 -7.78 -1.24
C LEU A 52 7.34 -8.12 -2.19
N TRP A 53 7.68 -9.41 -2.36
CA TRP A 53 8.75 -9.87 -3.25
C TRP A 53 8.28 -10.02 -4.70
N ALA A 54 6.98 -9.96 -4.94
CA ALA A 54 6.42 -9.95 -6.28
C ALA A 54 6.61 -8.61 -7.02
N LEU A 55 7.01 -7.55 -6.29
CA LEU A 55 7.30 -6.24 -6.86
C LEU A 55 8.76 -6.11 -7.29
N PRO A 56 9.05 -5.37 -8.39
CA PRO A 56 10.41 -5.13 -8.85
C PRO A 56 11.21 -4.33 -7.81
N ASP A 57 12.51 -4.60 -7.74
CA ASP A 57 13.41 -3.87 -6.84
C ASP A 57 13.49 -2.38 -7.25
N PRO A 58 13.40 -1.46 -6.27
CA PRO A 58 13.76 -0.07 -6.53
C PRO A 58 15.28 0.05 -6.77
N PRO A 59 15.73 1.13 -7.44
CA PRO A 59 17.15 1.47 -7.44
C PRO A 59 17.67 1.59 -6.00
N ALA A 60 18.94 1.27 -5.78
CA ALA A 60 19.55 1.26 -4.45
C ALA A 60 19.27 2.57 -3.68
N GLY A 61 18.78 2.44 -2.43
CA GLY A 61 18.44 3.57 -1.57
C GLY A 61 17.22 4.40 -2.01
N GLN A 62 16.48 4.00 -3.04
CA GLN A 62 15.27 4.72 -3.48
C GLN A 62 13.99 4.09 -2.97
N ARG A 63 12.94 4.92 -2.83
CA ARG A 63 11.60 4.45 -2.49
C ARG A 63 11.03 3.54 -3.58
N PRO A 64 10.25 2.51 -3.23
CA PRO A 64 9.50 1.72 -4.20
C PRO A 64 8.59 2.58 -5.08
N GLN A 65 8.37 2.15 -6.32
CA GLN A 65 7.47 2.85 -7.25
C GLN A 65 5.99 2.75 -6.83
N HIS A 66 5.65 1.71 -6.09
CA HIS A 66 4.29 1.47 -5.61
C HIS A 66 3.99 2.30 -4.35
N PRO A 67 2.77 2.86 -4.24
CA PRO A 67 2.39 3.65 -3.08
C PRO A 67 2.16 2.75 -1.85
N LEU A 68 2.31 3.32 -0.65
CA LEU A 68 2.18 2.61 0.63
C LEU A 68 0.93 1.70 0.75
N PRO A 69 -0.28 2.08 0.30
CA PRO A 69 -1.43 1.19 0.36
C PRO A 69 -1.21 -0.14 -0.37
N ILE A 70 -0.49 -0.14 -1.50
CA ILE A 70 -0.15 -1.37 -2.23
C ILE A 70 0.85 -2.20 -1.44
N LEU A 71 1.89 -1.56 -0.89
CA LEU A 71 2.87 -2.26 -0.05
C LEU A 71 2.21 -2.90 1.17
N MET A 72 1.31 -2.18 1.84
CA MET A 72 0.56 -2.70 2.98
C MET A 72 -0.36 -3.86 2.60
N LYS A 73 -1.07 -3.78 1.47
CA LYS A 73 -1.89 -4.89 0.96
C LYS A 73 -1.04 -6.15 0.74
N LEU A 74 0.13 -6.01 0.12
CA LEU A 74 1.03 -7.13 -0.16
C LEU A 74 1.69 -7.69 1.10
N ALA A 75 2.05 -6.83 2.06
CA ALA A 75 2.58 -7.26 3.35
C ALA A 75 1.55 -8.13 4.10
N ILE A 76 0.31 -7.65 4.21
CA ILE A 76 -0.77 -8.36 4.90
C ILE A 76 -1.12 -9.65 4.16
N HIS A 77 -1.28 -9.61 2.83
CA HIS A 77 -1.63 -10.78 2.03
C HIS A 77 -0.55 -11.86 2.03
N GLY A 78 0.73 -11.45 1.99
CA GLY A 78 1.88 -12.37 2.03
C GLY A 78 2.19 -12.94 3.42
N SER A 79 1.53 -12.46 4.48
CA SER A 79 1.65 -13.02 5.82
C SER A 79 0.96 -14.39 5.93
N GLU A 80 1.46 -15.24 6.81
CA GLU A 80 0.96 -16.61 7.00
C GLU A 80 -0.53 -16.67 7.33
N ARG A 81 -1.00 -15.71 8.12
CA ARG A 81 -2.38 -15.66 8.61
C ARG A 81 -3.26 -14.72 7.77
N GLY A 82 -2.71 -14.08 6.74
CA GLY A 82 -3.41 -13.04 5.98
C GLY A 82 -3.77 -11.80 6.83
N MET A 83 -3.08 -11.62 7.96
CA MET A 83 -3.29 -10.53 8.90
C MET A 83 -1.97 -10.20 9.61
N LEU A 84 -1.72 -8.91 9.85
CA LEU A 84 -0.53 -8.41 10.52
C LEU A 84 -0.88 -7.35 11.55
N THR A 85 -0.04 -7.23 12.57
CA THR A 85 -0.12 -6.12 13.52
C THR A 85 0.43 -4.85 12.88
N LEU A 86 0.20 -3.69 13.49
CA LEU A 86 0.76 -2.44 13.00
C LEU A 86 2.30 -2.49 12.94
N GLU A 87 2.93 -3.08 13.97
CA GLU A 87 4.39 -3.25 14.00
C GLU A 87 4.84 -4.25 12.92
N GLY A 88 4.13 -5.37 12.76
CA GLY A 88 4.44 -6.34 11.71
C GLY A 88 4.37 -5.76 10.29
N ILE A 89 3.47 -4.80 10.04
CA ILE A 89 3.45 -4.07 8.75
C ILE A 89 4.71 -3.20 8.58
N TYR A 90 5.21 -2.57 9.64
CA TYR A 90 6.45 -1.81 9.57
C TYR A 90 7.63 -2.73 9.27
N GLU A 91 7.76 -3.82 10.03
CA GLU A 91 8.83 -4.79 9.88
C GLU A 91 8.85 -5.37 8.46
N ALA A 92 7.72 -5.84 7.94
CA ALA A 92 7.64 -6.41 6.59
C ALA A 92 8.08 -5.43 5.49
N ILE A 93 7.71 -4.16 5.60
CA ILE A 93 8.11 -3.12 4.62
C ILE A 93 9.61 -2.79 4.76
N GLN A 94 10.12 -2.71 5.99
CA GLN A 94 11.52 -2.41 6.26
C GLN A 94 12.46 -3.55 5.87
N ASP A 95 12.05 -4.79 6.12
CA ASP A 95 12.78 -6.00 5.73
C ASP A 95 12.95 -6.09 4.21
N ARG A 96 11.89 -5.72 3.47
CA ARG A 96 11.93 -5.74 2.00
C ARG A 96 12.68 -4.57 1.38
N TYR A 97 12.52 -3.36 1.91
CA TYR A 97 12.96 -2.12 1.28
C TYR A 97 13.83 -1.28 2.20
N GLU A 98 15.14 -1.26 1.90
CA GLU A 98 16.16 -0.51 2.63
C GLU A 98 15.80 0.97 2.84
N PHE A 99 15.14 1.60 1.87
CA PHE A 99 14.69 3.00 1.98
C PHE A 99 13.88 3.25 3.26
N TYR A 100 12.98 2.34 3.65
CA TYR A 100 12.17 2.49 4.86
C TYR A 100 12.88 2.05 6.13
N ALA A 101 13.90 1.19 6.02
CA ALA A 101 14.78 0.82 7.14
C ALA A 101 15.68 2.01 7.55
N ASN A 102 16.26 2.70 6.58
CA ASN A 102 17.24 3.77 6.79
C ASN A 102 16.61 5.16 6.96
N THR A 103 15.30 5.30 6.72
CA THR A 103 14.60 6.58 6.92
C THR A 103 14.29 6.78 8.40
N GLU A 104 14.98 7.71 9.06
CA GLU A 104 14.71 8.10 10.45
C GLU A 104 13.37 8.85 10.63
N SER A 105 12.77 9.34 9.54
CA SER A 105 11.53 10.11 9.59
C SER A 105 10.29 9.24 9.83
N PHE A 106 9.58 9.50 10.93
CA PHE A 106 8.25 8.95 11.23
C PHE A 106 7.14 9.31 10.23
N SER A 107 7.44 10.11 9.19
CA SER A 107 6.48 10.56 8.19
C SER A 107 5.81 9.38 7.45
N TRP A 108 6.59 8.35 7.09
CA TRP A 108 6.04 7.18 6.41
C TRP A 108 5.23 6.28 7.36
N LYS A 109 5.67 6.08 8.61
CA LYS A 109 4.90 5.34 9.63
C LYS A 109 3.57 6.04 9.95
N THR A 110 3.57 7.37 10.00
CA THR A 110 2.35 8.19 10.12
C THR A 110 1.42 7.98 8.91
N SER A 111 2.00 7.94 7.71
CA SER A 111 1.25 7.68 6.49
C SER A 111 0.65 6.26 6.49
N VAL A 112 1.34 5.25 7.01
CA VAL A 112 0.79 3.88 7.17
C VAL A 112 -0.42 3.91 8.10
N LYS A 113 -0.30 4.49 9.30
CA LYS A 113 -1.43 4.61 10.26
C LYS A 113 -2.62 5.33 9.63
N HIS A 114 -2.35 6.42 8.92
CA HIS A 114 -3.37 7.17 8.20
C HIS A 114 -4.08 6.33 7.14
N ASN A 115 -3.34 5.51 6.38
CA ASN A 115 -3.91 4.65 5.35
C ASN A 115 -4.76 3.52 5.92
N LEU A 116 -4.39 2.93 7.05
CA LEU A 116 -5.19 1.93 7.77
C LEU A 116 -6.54 2.51 8.23
N ALA A 117 -6.52 3.76 8.71
CA ALA A 117 -7.72 4.46 9.13
C ALA A 117 -8.58 4.96 7.95
N LEU A 118 -7.97 5.35 6.82
CA LEU A 118 -8.70 5.92 5.69
C LEU A 118 -9.32 4.88 4.76
N ASN A 119 -8.56 3.87 4.34
CA ASN A 119 -9.00 2.98 3.26
C ASN A 119 -9.86 1.85 3.82
N GLN A 120 -11.02 1.63 3.21
CA GLN A 120 -12.01 0.65 3.68
C GLN A 120 -11.52 -0.79 3.62
N ILE A 121 -10.60 -1.08 2.69
CA ILE A 121 -10.01 -2.40 2.52
C ILE A 121 -9.26 -2.90 3.76
N PHE A 122 -8.69 -2.00 4.58
CA PHE A 122 -7.99 -2.38 5.79
C PHE A 122 -8.98 -2.50 6.95
N ARG A 123 -9.19 -3.72 7.43
CA ARG A 123 -10.05 -4.00 8.59
C ARG A 123 -9.18 -4.31 9.78
N SER A 124 -9.41 -3.57 10.85
CA SER A 124 -8.86 -3.92 12.15
C SER A 124 -9.82 -4.91 12.80
N ASN A 125 -9.26 -5.99 13.34
CA ASN A 125 -9.96 -6.95 14.16
C ASN A 125 -9.33 -6.90 15.54
N ASP A 126 -10.18 -7.00 16.57
CA ASP A 126 -9.68 -7.18 17.93
C ASP A 126 -8.77 -8.41 17.97
N GLY A 127 -7.69 -8.33 18.76
CA GLY A 127 -6.81 -9.46 18.99
C GLY A 127 -7.62 -10.68 19.47
N PRO A 128 -7.24 -11.91 19.11
CA PRO A 128 -8.00 -13.11 19.46
C PRO A 128 -8.25 -13.23 20.98
N THR A 129 -7.37 -12.66 21.79
CA THR A 129 -7.47 -12.58 23.24
C THR A 129 -7.47 -11.13 23.74
N ALA A 130 -8.22 -10.86 24.81
CA ALA A 130 -8.19 -9.56 25.49
C ALA A 130 -6.76 -9.21 25.94
N GLY A 131 -6.21 -8.13 25.38
CA GLY A 131 -4.84 -7.67 25.63
C GLY A 131 -3.85 -7.96 24.50
N GLU A 132 -4.24 -8.72 23.48
CA GLU A 132 -3.47 -8.86 22.25
C GLU A 132 -3.66 -7.62 21.36
N GLU A 133 -2.62 -7.29 20.61
CA GLU A 133 -2.59 -6.16 19.70
C GLU A 133 -3.58 -6.32 18.54
N GLU A 134 -4.06 -5.18 18.04
CA GLU A 134 -5.01 -5.08 16.93
C GLU A 134 -4.41 -5.67 15.64
N LEU A 135 -5.11 -6.64 15.06
CA LEU A 135 -4.69 -7.31 13.82
C LEU A 135 -5.39 -6.68 12.61
N TRP A 136 -4.60 -6.36 11.60
CA TRP A 136 -5.06 -5.77 10.34
C TRP A 136 -5.15 -6.82 9.24
N SER A 137 -6.31 -6.89 8.61
CA SER A 137 -6.64 -7.81 7.52
C SER A 137 -7.18 -7.06 6.29
N LEU A 138 -7.30 -7.76 5.16
CA LEU A 138 -7.88 -7.22 3.93
C LEU A 138 -9.31 -7.70 3.73
N ASP A 139 -10.21 -6.76 3.47
CA ASP A 139 -11.60 -7.03 3.12
C ASP A 139 -11.98 -6.25 1.85
N ILE A 140 -12.18 -6.99 0.77
CA ILE A 140 -12.54 -6.44 -0.54
C ILE A 140 -14.05 -6.50 -0.82
N SER A 141 -14.87 -6.99 0.11
CA SER A 141 -16.31 -7.18 -0.10
C SER A 141 -17.05 -5.89 -0.46
N GLU A 142 -16.61 -4.77 0.12
CA GLU A 142 -17.19 -3.43 -0.10
C GLU A 142 -16.48 -2.63 -1.22
N GLY A 143 -15.50 -3.22 -1.90
CA GLY A 143 -14.72 -2.58 -2.97
C GLY A 143 -13.67 -1.57 -2.48
N GLU A 144 -13.04 -0.84 -3.43
CA GLU A 144 -12.09 0.23 -3.10
C GLU A 144 -12.84 1.52 -2.71
N GLY A 145 -12.49 2.09 -1.56
CA GLY A 145 -13.10 3.31 -1.07
C GLY A 145 -12.50 3.82 0.24
N TYR A 146 -13.00 4.99 0.67
CA TYR A 146 -12.66 5.56 1.97
C TYR A 146 -13.74 5.23 3.00
N LYS A 147 -13.32 4.86 4.23
CA LYS A 147 -14.23 4.54 5.35
C LYS A 147 -15.21 5.67 5.66
N HIS A 148 -14.78 6.92 5.48
CA HIS A 148 -15.63 8.10 5.63
C HIS A 148 -15.87 8.76 4.28
N LYS A 149 -17.14 8.86 3.88
CA LYS A 149 -17.54 9.65 2.72
C LYS A 149 -17.23 11.11 3.00
N ARG A 150 -16.27 11.70 2.28
CA ARG A 150 -16.03 13.15 2.36
C ARG A 150 -17.26 13.88 1.82
N ALA A 151 -18.08 14.44 2.71
CA ALA A 151 -19.09 15.41 2.30
C ALA A 151 -18.35 16.64 1.77
N ARG A 152 -18.33 16.82 0.44
CA ARG A 152 -17.86 18.08 -0.15
C ARG A 152 -18.84 19.16 0.30
N ARG A 153 -18.44 20.01 1.24
CA ARG A 153 -19.17 21.26 1.49
C ARG A 153 -19.18 22.02 0.16
N PRO A 154 -20.35 22.33 -0.43
CA PRO A 154 -20.38 23.18 -1.61
C PRO A 154 -19.69 24.50 -1.26
N ARG A 155 -18.78 24.96 -2.12
CA ARG A 155 -18.24 26.33 -1.98
C ARG A 155 -19.44 27.28 -2.11
N PRO A 156 -19.61 28.27 -1.22
CA PRO A 156 -20.52 29.35 -1.50
C PRO A 156 -20.05 30.02 -2.78
N SER A 157 -20.87 29.97 -3.83
CA SER A 157 -20.66 30.74 -5.05
C SER A 157 -20.59 32.21 -4.66
N ALA A 158 -19.50 32.89 -5.02
CA ALA A 158 -19.40 34.33 -4.82
C ALA A 158 -20.57 35.04 -5.56
N PRO A 159 -21.20 36.07 -4.97
CA PRO A 159 -22.21 36.86 -5.66
C PRO A 159 -21.57 37.50 -6.90
N GLN A 160 -22.18 37.32 -8.08
CA GLN A 160 -21.81 38.08 -9.27
C GLN A 160 -22.34 39.51 -9.12
N ASP A 161 -21.45 40.50 -9.16
CA ASP A 161 -21.81 41.92 -9.29
C ASP A 161 -22.36 42.19 -10.71
N PRO A 162 -23.60 42.69 -10.85
CA PRO A 162 -24.16 43.07 -12.14
C PRO A 162 -23.88 44.55 -12.42
N ASN A 163 -22.62 44.96 -12.57
CA ASN A 163 -22.34 46.25 -13.18
C ASN A 163 -20.98 46.30 -13.87
N THR A 164 -20.95 45.89 -15.13
CA THR A 164 -19.89 46.28 -16.06
C THR A 164 -20.58 46.66 -17.36
N GLN A 165 -21.02 47.92 -17.45
CA GLN A 165 -21.42 48.53 -18.70
C GLN A 165 -20.19 48.64 -19.61
N SER A 166 -20.33 48.11 -20.82
CA SER A 166 -19.41 48.32 -21.93
C SER A 166 -19.59 49.75 -22.45
N GLU A 167 -18.55 50.57 -22.38
CA GLU A 167 -18.39 51.72 -23.26
C GLU A 167 -17.29 51.39 -24.28
N VAL A 168 -17.71 51.23 -25.52
CA VAL A 168 -16.87 51.16 -26.73
C VAL A 168 -16.64 52.60 -27.19
N PRO A 169 -15.40 53.05 -27.46
CA PRO A 169 -15.19 54.34 -28.11
C PRO A 169 -15.43 54.20 -29.62
N GLU A 170 -16.32 55.03 -30.16
CA GLU A 170 -16.47 55.26 -31.59
C GLU A 170 -15.30 56.09 -32.15
N ASP A 171 -14.87 55.69 -33.34
CA ASP A 171 -13.81 56.23 -34.19
C ASP A 171 -14.20 57.58 -34.80
N THR A 172 -13.30 58.57 -34.73
CA THR A 172 -13.18 59.70 -35.70
C THR A 172 -11.77 60.29 -35.59
#